data_AF-A0AA39PWP1-F1
#
_entry.id   AF-A0AA39PWP1-F1
#
_cell.length_a   1.000
_cell.length_b   1.000
_cell.length_c   1.000
_cell.angle_alpha   90.00
_cell.angle_beta   90.00
_cell.angle_gamma   90.00
#
_symmetry.space_group_name_H-M   'P 1'
#
loop_
_entity.id
_entity.type
_entity.pdbx_description
1 polymer ?
#
loop_
_entity_poly.entity_id
_entity_poly.type
_entity_poly.pdbx_seq_one_letter_code
_entity_poly.pdbx_strand_id
1 'polypeptide(L)'
;MSKPAPGTYKIINRVLSVNNKRLAITANAEGKAATVTEESSSNTAQQWVIADFDSNTQSLAPVARPSLQTAWGSGFMTVLPASGYVWTIRETDTGVTIQDGGRTAFWGLTNSSENSEVTIGAGTGVVQQRWILMRVA
;
A
#
# COMPACT_ATOMS: atom_id res chain seq x y z
N MET A 1 10.79 14.03 6.71
CA MET A 1 10.09 13.01 5.89
C MET A 1 11.03 12.53 4.80
N SER A 2 11.17 11.22 4.62
CA SER A 2 12.07 10.61 3.62
C SER A 2 11.29 9.75 2.63
N LYS A 3 11.77 9.67 1.39
CA LYS A 3 11.32 8.66 0.42
C LYS A 3 11.98 7.32 0.79
N PRO A 4 11.24 6.21 0.95
CA PRO A 4 11.86 4.91 1.23
C PRO A 4 12.72 4.45 0.05
N ALA A 5 13.79 3.73 0.34
CA ALA A 5 14.64 3.16 -0.71
C ALA A 5 13.89 2.11 -1.55
N PRO A 6 14.20 1.95 -2.85
CA PRO A 6 13.66 0.87 -3.66
C PRO A 6 13.92 -0.51 -3.04
N GLY A 7 13.00 -1.44 -3.25
CA GLY A 7 13.10 -2.82 -2.76
C GLY A 7 11.75 -3.50 -2.61
N THR A 8 11.76 -4.72 -2.08
CA THR A 8 10.55 -5.48 -1.80
C THR A 8 10.12 -5.27 -0.35
N TYR A 9 8.83 -4.97 -0.16
CA TYR A 9 8.26 -4.63 1.13
C TYR A 9 6.92 -5.31 1.35
N LYS A 10 6.58 -5.53 2.61
CA LYS A 10 5.19 -5.61 3.06
C LYS A 10 4.74 -4.26 3.55
N ILE A 11 3.51 -3.89 3.20
CA ILE A 11 2.89 -2.63 3.61
C ILE A 11 1.83 -2.97 4.65
N ILE A 12 2.09 -2.64 5.91
CA ILE A 12 1.30 -3.07 7.06
C ILE A 12 0.59 -1.86 7.66
N ASN A 13 -0.70 -1.96 7.97
CA ASN A 13 -1.41 -0.87 8.64
C ASN A 13 -0.84 -0.66 10.05
N ARG A 14 -0.73 0.58 10.51
CA ARG A 14 -0.27 0.86 11.89
C ARG A 14 -1.25 0.33 12.95
N VAL A 15 -2.53 0.19 12.62
CA VAL A 15 -3.55 -0.33 13.52
C VAL A 15 -3.64 -1.85 13.37
N LEU A 16 -3.62 -2.55 14.50
CA LEU A 16 -3.84 -4.00 14.53
C LEU A 16 -5.33 -4.31 14.30
N SER A 17 -5.62 -5.54 13.87
CA SER A 17 -6.99 -6.04 13.89
C SER A 17 -7.53 -6.15 15.32
N VAL A 18 -8.85 -6.32 15.45
CA VAL A 18 -9.51 -6.59 16.75
C VAL A 18 -8.93 -7.80 17.50
N ASN A 19 -8.29 -8.73 16.77
CA ASN A 19 -7.64 -9.92 17.31
C ASN A 19 -6.12 -9.73 17.46
N ASN A 20 -5.63 -8.49 17.52
CA ASN A 20 -4.22 -8.11 17.65
C ASN A 20 -3.31 -8.62 16.51
N LYS A 21 -3.86 -8.78 15.30
CA LYS A 21 -3.08 -9.21 14.12
C LYS A 21 -2.57 -8.01 13.33
N ARG A 22 -1.37 -8.14 12.76
CA ARG A 22 -0.85 -7.20 11.77
C ARG A 22 -1.59 -7.40 10.46
N LEU A 23 -2.03 -6.31 9.84
CA LEU A 23 -2.83 -6.33 8.62
C LEU A 23 -1.99 -5.81 7.45
N ALA A 24 -1.61 -6.70 6.53
CA ALA A 24 -0.78 -6.41 5.38
C ALA A 24 -1.62 -6.25 4.10
N ILE A 25 -1.30 -5.23 3.30
CA ILE A 25 -1.93 -5.03 1.99
C ILE A 25 -1.65 -6.25 1.10
N THR A 26 -2.72 -6.84 0.57
CA THR A 26 -2.74 -8.07 -0.21
C THR A 26 -3.35 -7.79 -1.58
N ALA A 27 -2.63 -8.15 -2.64
CA ALA A 27 -3.10 -7.99 -4.01
C ALA A 27 -4.19 -9.02 -4.34
N ASN A 28 -5.36 -8.56 -4.79
CA ASN A 28 -6.42 -9.38 -5.35
C ASN A 28 -6.32 -9.44 -6.88
N ALA A 29 -7.29 -10.09 -7.57
CA ALA A 29 -7.40 -10.18 -9.04
C ALA A 29 -7.21 -8.81 -9.75
N GLU A 30 -6.77 -8.81 -11.01
CA GLU A 30 -6.66 -7.56 -11.80
C GLU A 30 -7.99 -6.80 -11.78
N GLY A 31 -7.93 -5.49 -11.57
CA GLY A 31 -9.11 -4.64 -11.46
C GLY A 31 -9.94 -4.83 -10.19
N LYS A 32 -9.60 -5.75 -9.29
CA LYS A 32 -10.26 -5.93 -7.99
C LYS A 32 -9.53 -5.17 -6.89
N ALA A 33 -10.30 -4.65 -5.94
CA ALA A 33 -9.76 -3.93 -4.80
C ALA A 33 -8.75 -4.78 -4.03
N ALA A 34 -7.58 -4.21 -3.73
CA ALA A 34 -6.65 -4.79 -2.77
C ALA A 34 -7.27 -4.71 -1.37
N THR A 35 -7.05 -5.75 -0.58
CA THR A 35 -7.56 -5.84 0.80
C THR A 35 -6.40 -5.98 1.77
N VAL A 36 -6.67 -5.84 3.06
CA VAL A 36 -5.70 -6.23 4.09
C VAL A 36 -6.04 -7.61 4.66
N THR A 37 -5.04 -8.46 4.82
CA THR A 37 -5.17 -9.78 5.45
C THR A 37 -4.12 -9.96 6.55
N GLU A 38 -4.25 -10.98 7.41
CA GLU A 38 -3.24 -11.27 8.43
C GLU A 38 -1.85 -11.41 7.78
N GLU A 39 -0.87 -10.67 8.29
CA GLU A 39 0.49 -10.66 7.77
C GLU A 39 1.11 -12.06 7.86
N SER A 40 1.63 -12.53 6.72
CA SER A 40 2.21 -13.87 6.58
C SER A 40 3.53 -13.81 5.83
N SER A 41 4.60 -14.37 6.42
CA SER A 41 5.98 -14.39 5.88
C SER A 41 6.05 -14.89 4.43
N SER A 42 5.27 -15.92 4.08
CA SER A 42 5.33 -16.61 2.79
C SER A 42 4.37 -16.08 1.72
N ASN A 43 3.44 -15.17 2.07
CA ASN A 43 2.42 -14.70 1.13
C ASN A 43 3.00 -13.68 0.14
N THR A 44 3.29 -14.11 -1.09
CA THR A 44 3.81 -13.25 -2.16
C THR A 44 2.82 -12.20 -2.66
N ALA A 45 1.51 -12.38 -2.43
CA ALA A 45 0.51 -11.36 -2.73
C ALA A 45 0.54 -10.19 -1.72
N GLN A 46 1.19 -10.37 -0.56
CA GLN A 46 1.44 -9.30 0.43
C GLN A 46 2.78 -8.57 0.20
N GLN A 47 3.59 -9.04 -0.74
CA GLN A 47 4.90 -8.48 -1.03
C GLN A 47 4.80 -7.56 -2.24
N TRP A 48 5.35 -6.36 -2.11
CA TRP A 48 5.26 -5.28 -3.09
C TRP A 48 6.65 -4.78 -3.42
N VAL A 49 6.99 -4.80 -4.70
CA VAL A 49 8.20 -4.17 -5.22
C VAL A 49 7.92 -2.68 -5.33
N ILE A 50 8.64 -1.88 -4.56
CA ILE A 50 8.65 -0.41 -4.63
C ILE A 50 9.86 -0.02 -5.48
N ALA A 51 9.63 0.67 -6.58
CA ALA A 51 10.67 1.15 -7.49
C ALA A 51 10.58 2.66 -7.68
N ASP A 52 11.73 3.32 -7.80
CA ASP A 52 11.76 4.75 -8.11
C ASP A 52 11.22 5.01 -9.51
N PHE A 53 10.35 6.01 -9.62
CA PHE A 53 9.86 6.54 -10.90
C PHE A 53 10.52 7.87 -11.21
N ASP A 54 10.54 8.78 -10.22
CA ASP A 54 11.26 10.04 -10.27
C ASP A 54 11.80 10.45 -8.87
N SER A 55 12.29 11.68 -8.74
CA SER A 55 12.81 12.20 -7.46
C SER A 55 11.76 12.25 -6.34
N ASN A 56 10.48 12.31 -6.70
CA ASN A 56 9.34 12.46 -5.82
C ASN A 56 8.46 11.20 -5.73
N THR A 57 8.28 10.45 -6.80
CA THR A 57 7.27 9.41 -6.91
C THR A 57 7.88 8.02 -7.13
N GLN A 58 7.12 7.01 -6.75
CA GLN A 58 7.50 5.60 -6.84
C GLN A 58 6.36 4.79 -7.46
N SER A 59 6.73 3.74 -8.18
CA SER A 59 5.78 2.73 -8.67
C SER A 59 5.75 1.53 -7.74
N LEU A 60 4.63 0.80 -7.75
CA LEU A 60 4.43 -0.38 -6.92
C LEU A 60 3.89 -1.51 -7.76
N ALA A 61 4.47 -2.70 -7.63
CA ALA A 61 4.00 -3.92 -8.27
C ALA A 61 3.95 -5.07 -7.25
N PRO A 62 2.89 -5.89 -7.22
CA PRO A 62 2.86 -7.06 -6.34
C PRO A 62 3.82 -8.14 -6.87
N VAL A 63 4.59 -8.76 -5.97
CA VAL A 63 5.54 -9.84 -6.32
C VAL A 63 4.81 -11.01 -6.98
N ALA A 64 3.60 -11.33 -6.52
CA ALA A 64 2.79 -12.39 -7.11
C ALA A 64 2.36 -12.11 -8.57
N ARG A 65 2.41 -10.85 -9.04
CA ARG A 65 1.95 -10.45 -10.39
C ARG A 65 2.80 -9.30 -10.94
N PRO A 66 4.04 -9.58 -11.37
CA PRO A 66 5.02 -8.54 -11.74
C PRO A 66 4.66 -7.74 -13.00
N SER A 67 3.71 -8.21 -13.83
CA SER A 67 3.22 -7.48 -15.00
C SER A 67 2.18 -6.39 -14.66
N LEU A 68 1.73 -6.33 -13.41
CA LEU A 68 0.74 -5.36 -12.94
C LEU A 68 1.37 -4.30 -12.03
N GLN A 69 0.75 -3.14 -12.00
CA GLN A 69 1.11 -2.03 -11.12
C GLN A 69 -0.09 -1.60 -10.27
N THR A 70 0.20 -1.07 -9.09
CA THR A 70 -0.83 -0.47 -8.23
C THR A 70 -1.41 0.77 -8.90
N ALA A 71 -2.73 0.77 -9.06
CA ALA A 71 -3.49 1.84 -9.68
C ALA A 71 -4.61 2.33 -8.75
N TRP A 72 -5.17 3.50 -9.10
CA TRP A 72 -6.35 4.04 -8.45
C TRP A 72 -7.61 3.55 -9.18
N GLY A 73 -8.42 2.72 -8.50
CA GLY A 73 -9.77 2.36 -8.95
C GLY A 73 -10.81 3.43 -8.60
N SER A 74 -12.08 3.04 -8.48
CA SER A 74 -13.15 3.95 -8.05
C SER A 74 -13.13 4.14 -6.52
N GLY A 75 -12.10 4.84 -6.02
CA GLY A 75 -11.93 5.12 -4.57
C GLY A 75 -11.17 4.06 -3.77
N PHE A 76 -10.58 3.07 -4.44
CA PHE A 76 -9.80 2.01 -3.81
C PHE A 76 -8.51 1.72 -4.56
N MET A 77 -7.56 1.11 -3.86
CA MET A 77 -6.33 0.58 -4.45
C MET A 77 -6.65 -0.69 -5.23
N THR A 78 -6.18 -0.76 -6.47
CA THR A 78 -6.29 -1.95 -7.33
C THR A 78 -4.96 -2.22 -8.03
N VAL A 79 -4.89 -3.30 -8.81
CA VAL A 79 -3.75 -3.57 -9.70
C VAL A 79 -4.22 -3.69 -11.14
N LEU A 80 -3.51 -3.03 -12.06
CA LEU A 80 -3.80 -2.95 -13.50
C LEU A 80 -2.52 -3.17 -14.31
N PRO A 81 -2.60 -3.48 -15.62
CA PRO A 81 -1.42 -3.52 -16.49
C PRO A 81 -0.58 -2.26 -16.35
N ALA A 82 0.75 -2.42 -16.36
CA ALA A 82 1.67 -1.32 -16.14
C ALA A 82 1.43 -0.16 -17.13
N SER A 83 1.19 1.04 -16.59
CA SER A 83 0.88 2.25 -17.37
C SER A 83 1.47 3.53 -16.74
N GLY A 84 2.52 3.37 -15.92
CA GLY A 84 3.17 4.50 -15.24
C GLY A 84 2.36 5.03 -14.06
N TYR A 85 1.66 4.17 -13.34
CA TYR A 85 0.98 4.56 -12.10
C TYR A 85 1.99 4.82 -10.99
N VAL A 86 1.85 5.96 -10.32
CA VAL A 86 2.84 6.45 -9.34
C VAL A 86 2.19 6.94 -8.05
N TRP A 87 2.97 6.83 -6.98
CA TRP A 87 2.56 7.16 -5.62
C TRP A 87 3.67 7.94 -4.91
N THR A 88 3.27 8.92 -4.11
CA THR A 88 4.16 9.61 -3.18
C THR A 88 4.19 8.81 -1.87
N ILE A 89 5.27 8.07 -1.62
CA ILE A 89 5.47 7.34 -0.36
C ILE A 89 6.46 8.10 0.52
N ARG A 90 6.08 8.41 1.77
CA ARG A 90 6.92 9.16 2.69
C ARG A 90 6.93 8.56 4.09
N GLU A 91 8.12 8.31 4.61
CA GLU A 91 8.34 7.97 6.00
C GLU A 91 8.27 9.24 6.85
N THR A 92 7.49 9.17 7.93
CA THR A 92 7.33 10.21 8.93
C THR A 92 7.56 9.62 10.33
N ASP A 93 7.65 10.47 11.35
CA ASP A 93 7.70 10.06 12.77
C ASP A 93 6.47 9.23 13.20
N THR A 94 5.32 9.50 12.57
CA THR A 94 4.04 8.81 12.82
C THR A 94 3.75 7.65 11.86
N GLY A 95 4.74 7.22 11.08
CA GLY A 95 4.63 6.12 10.12
C GLY A 95 4.63 6.59 8.67
N VAL A 96 4.39 5.65 7.76
CA VAL A 96 4.46 5.90 6.33
C VAL A 96 3.12 6.41 5.82
N THR A 97 3.15 7.49 5.03
CA THR A 97 2.02 7.92 4.21
C THR A 97 2.22 7.46 2.78
N ILE A 98 1.12 7.03 2.14
CA ILE A 98 1.09 6.70 0.71
C ILE A 98 -0.01 7.55 0.09
N GLN A 99 0.36 8.37 -0.88
CA GLN A 99 -0.52 9.34 -1.52
C GLN A 99 -0.44 9.24 -3.03
N ASP A 100 -1.43 9.76 -3.74
CA ASP A 100 -1.34 9.98 -5.18
C ASP A 100 -0.16 10.91 -5.55
N GLY A 101 0.17 10.99 -6.84
CA GLY A 101 1.23 11.87 -7.34
C GLY A 101 0.99 13.35 -7.00
N GLY A 102 -0.27 13.79 -6.94
CA GLY A 102 -0.67 15.15 -6.56
C GLY A 102 -0.71 15.42 -5.06
N ARG A 103 -0.52 14.38 -4.21
CA ARG A 103 -0.59 14.47 -2.74
C ARG A 103 -1.94 14.96 -2.19
N THR A 104 -3.02 14.68 -2.91
CA THR A 104 -4.39 15.07 -2.59
C THR A 104 -5.19 13.94 -1.92
N ALA A 105 -4.85 12.69 -2.20
CA ALA A 105 -5.51 11.50 -1.69
C ALA A 105 -4.53 10.55 -1.02
N PHE A 106 -4.99 9.85 0.01
CA PHE A 106 -4.21 9.00 0.89
C PHE A 106 -4.78 7.59 0.85
N TRP A 107 -3.88 6.62 0.92
CA TRP A 107 -4.26 5.24 1.17
C TRP A 107 -4.60 5.06 2.64
N GLY A 108 -5.69 4.36 2.92
CA GLY A 108 -6.10 4.03 4.27
C GLY A 108 -7.04 2.84 4.35
N LEU A 109 -7.58 2.65 5.54
CA LEU A 109 -8.66 1.70 5.81
C LEU A 109 -9.83 2.45 6.43
N THR A 110 -11.05 2.08 6.04
CA THR A 110 -12.25 2.52 6.76
C THR A 110 -12.31 1.86 8.14
N ASN A 111 -12.04 0.55 8.19
CA ASN A 111 -11.98 -0.25 9.40
C ASN A 111 -10.71 -1.10 9.40
N SER A 112 -10.07 -1.26 10.56
CA SER A 112 -8.90 -2.11 10.72
C SER A 112 -9.32 -3.56 10.99
N SER A 113 -10.02 -4.16 10.02
CA SER A 113 -10.45 -5.56 10.05
C SER A 113 -9.91 -6.33 8.85
N GLU A 114 -9.75 -7.64 9.01
CA GLU A 114 -9.38 -8.51 7.91
C GLU A 114 -10.36 -8.39 6.73
N ASN A 115 -9.84 -8.50 5.51
CA ASN A 115 -10.52 -8.31 4.24
C ASN A 115 -11.05 -6.89 3.97
N SER A 116 -10.73 -5.90 4.81
CA SER A 116 -11.07 -4.50 4.51
C SER A 116 -10.32 -4.03 3.28
N GLU A 117 -11.03 -3.33 2.39
CA GLU A 117 -10.44 -2.72 1.20
C GLU A 117 -9.49 -1.58 1.58
N VAL A 118 -8.40 -1.45 0.83
CA VAL A 118 -7.52 -0.28 0.92
C VAL A 118 -8.17 0.85 0.14
N THR A 119 -8.68 1.85 0.87
CA THR A 119 -9.36 3.00 0.29
C THR A 119 -8.36 4.06 -0.13
N ILE A 120 -8.72 4.86 -1.14
CA ILE A 120 -7.97 6.02 -1.59
C ILE A 120 -8.91 7.22 -1.58
N GLY A 121 -8.65 8.16 -0.67
CA GLY A 121 -9.53 9.31 -0.45
C GLY A 121 -8.85 10.45 0.31
N ALA A 122 -9.62 11.43 0.75
CA ALA A 122 -9.09 12.60 1.44
C ALA A 122 -8.23 12.23 2.67
N GLY A 123 -7.17 13.01 2.91
CA GLY A 123 -6.37 12.87 4.11
C GLY A 123 -7.15 13.31 5.35
N THR A 124 -7.34 12.40 6.30
CA THR A 124 -8.06 12.67 7.55
C THR A 124 -7.12 12.75 8.76
N GLY A 125 -5.84 12.38 8.58
CA GLY A 125 -4.85 12.37 9.65
C GLY A 125 -4.99 11.20 10.64
N VAL A 126 -5.96 10.31 10.41
CA VAL A 126 -6.19 9.14 11.27
C VAL A 126 -5.09 8.09 11.11
N VAL A 127 -4.88 7.29 12.15
CA VAL A 127 -3.82 6.25 12.18
C VAL A 127 -4.04 5.14 11.15
N GLN A 128 -5.28 4.92 10.69
CA GLN A 128 -5.62 3.98 9.62
C GLN A 128 -5.05 4.40 8.26
N GLN A 129 -4.67 5.67 8.08
CA GLN A 129 -3.95 6.19 6.90
C GLN A 129 -2.42 6.24 7.13
N ARG A 130 -1.93 5.48 8.12
CA ARG A 130 -0.51 5.33 8.41
C ARG A 130 -0.11 3.87 8.28
N TRP A 131 1.04 3.67 7.63
CA TRP A 131 1.55 2.35 7.28
C TRP A 131 2.93 2.12 7.88
N ILE A 132 3.36 0.88 7.87
CA ILE A 132 4.70 0.43 8.21
C ILE A 132 5.22 -0.31 6.97
N LEU A 133 6.42 0.07 6.52
CA LEU A 133 7.13 -0.68 5.48
C LEU A 133 8.08 -1.66 6.14
N MET A 134 7.80 -2.95 5.96
CA MET A 134 8.66 -4.03 6.45
C MET A 134 9.38 -4.65 5.25
N ARG A 135 10.70 -4.44 5.17
CA ARG A 135 11.51 -4.94 4.05
C ARG A 135 11.52 -6.47 4.04
N VAL A 136 11.36 -7.05 2.86
CA VAL A 136 11.52 -8.49 2.62
C VAL A 136 12.97 -8.72 2.22
N ALA A 137 13.65 -9.63 2.91
CA ALA A 137 15.05 -9.99 2.67
C ALA A 137 15.22 -10.73 1.34
#